data_AF-A0A0R1SIE4-F1
#
_entry.id   AF-A0A0R1SIE4-F1
#
_cell.length_a   1.000
_cell.length_b   1.000
_cell.length_c   1.000
_cell.angle_alpha   90.00
_cell.angle_beta   90.00
_cell.angle_gamma   90.00
#
_symmetry.space_group_name_H-M   'P 1'
#
loop_
_entity.id
_entity.type
_entity.pdbx_description
1 polymer ?
#
loop_
_entity_poly.entity_id
_entity_poly.type
_entity_poly.pdbx_seq_one_letter_code
_entity_poly.pdbx_strand_id
1 'polypeptide(L)'
;MKLAASQTNHLDSYQTKVVASTTAGFGLENMDIMFLSFALSSIIAELHLSGTQAGLISTITNIGMLLGGIFFGILADRVGRIKTFTYTIFIFAIATGAMYFAHNLTSIYICRFLAGIGGGGEYGIGMTVLAESFSKDKLGRISSWVGMAGQVGAIIATVLATLVIPQLL
;
A
#
# COMPACT_ATOMS: atom_id res chain seq x y z
N MET A 1 32.55 31.51 0.64
CA MET A 1 31.29 32.09 1.13
C MET A 1 30.47 32.55 -0.07
N LYS A 2 29.71 31.64 -0.70
CA LYS A 2 28.80 31.95 -1.81
C LYS A 2 27.40 32.10 -1.24
N LEU A 3 26.77 33.19 -1.66
CA LEU A 3 25.55 33.79 -1.17
C LEU A 3 24.34 32.85 -1.17
N ALA A 4 23.49 33.09 -0.17
CA ALA A 4 22.12 32.63 -0.06
C ALA A 4 21.35 32.82 -1.38
N ALA A 5 21.01 31.70 -2.02
CA ALA A 5 19.90 31.65 -2.94
C ALA A 5 18.70 31.13 -2.14
N SER A 6 17.73 32.01 -1.91
CA SER A 6 16.37 31.69 -1.49
C SER A 6 15.81 30.56 -2.35
N GLN A 7 15.91 29.31 -1.88
CA GLN A 7 15.21 28.18 -2.48
C GLN A 7 13.75 28.27 -2.03
N THR A 8 12.90 28.74 -2.93
CA THR A 8 11.45 28.74 -2.76
C THR A 8 10.97 27.34 -2.38
N ASN A 9 10.31 27.22 -1.23
CA ASN A 9 9.76 25.98 -0.65
C ASN A 9 8.56 25.40 -1.44
N HIS A 10 8.43 25.72 -2.72
CA HIS A 10 7.31 25.26 -3.55
C HIS A 10 7.70 24.02 -4.33
N LEU A 11 6.97 22.93 -4.09
CA LEU A 11 6.99 21.75 -4.95
C LEU A 11 6.46 22.14 -6.33
N ASP A 12 7.10 21.65 -7.38
CA ASP A 12 6.54 21.74 -8.73
C ASP A 12 5.29 20.84 -8.86
N SER A 13 4.39 21.15 -9.80
CA SER A 13 3.14 20.44 -10.02
C SER A 13 3.34 18.93 -10.19
N TYR A 14 4.44 18.51 -10.84
CA TYR A 14 4.80 17.10 -10.95
C TYR A 14 5.19 16.48 -9.60
N GLN A 15 6.08 17.12 -8.85
CA GLN A 15 6.52 16.66 -7.53
C GLN A 15 5.35 16.56 -6.54
N THR A 16 4.44 17.54 -6.57
CA THR A 16 3.21 17.50 -5.75
C THR A 16 2.36 16.29 -6.09
N LYS A 17 2.16 15.99 -7.39
CA LYS A 17 1.38 14.82 -7.82
C LYS A 17 2.04 13.52 -7.37
N VAL A 18 3.35 13.38 -7.52
CA VAL A 18 4.11 12.20 -7.07
C VAL A 18 3.97 12.01 -5.57
N VAL A 19 4.19 13.06 -4.78
CA VAL A 19 4.07 12.97 -3.32
C VAL A 19 2.64 12.62 -2.95
N ALA A 20 1.63 13.30 -3.52
CA ALA A 20 0.23 13.04 -3.23
C ALA A 20 -0.19 11.61 -3.58
N SER A 21 0.19 11.10 -4.75
CA SER A 21 -0.17 9.76 -5.20
C SER A 21 0.49 8.67 -4.36
N THR A 22 1.79 8.80 -4.06
CA THR A 22 2.50 7.80 -3.24
C THR A 22 2.06 7.85 -1.78
N THR A 23 1.75 9.05 -1.26
CA THR A 23 1.22 9.23 0.10
C THR A 23 -0.17 8.60 0.24
N ALA A 24 -1.06 8.87 -0.71
CA ALA A 24 -2.42 8.32 -0.70
C ALA A 24 -2.40 6.80 -0.85
N GLY A 25 -1.61 6.29 -1.79
CA GLY A 25 -1.49 4.88 -2.05
C GLY A 25 -0.92 4.10 -0.84
N PHE A 26 0.22 4.54 -0.30
CA PHE A 26 0.81 3.91 0.90
C PHE A 26 -0.09 4.02 2.14
N GLY A 27 -0.82 5.14 2.27
CA GLY A 27 -1.83 5.31 3.31
C GLY A 27 -2.98 4.31 3.20
N LEU A 28 -3.53 4.15 2.00
CA LEU A 28 -4.62 3.20 1.73
C LEU A 28 -4.17 1.74 1.87
N GLU A 29 -2.95 1.42 1.45
CA GLU A 29 -2.34 0.09 1.64
C GLU A 29 -2.24 -0.26 3.13
N ASN A 30 -1.65 0.61 3.95
CA ASN A 30 -1.54 0.38 5.39
C ASN A 30 -2.90 0.30 6.08
N MET A 31 -3.86 1.09 5.62
CA MET A 31 -5.24 1.03 6.09
C MET A 31 -5.85 -0.36 5.83
N ASP A 32 -5.71 -0.92 4.62
CA ASP A 32 -6.20 -2.28 4.29
C ASP A 32 -5.52 -3.37 5.13
N ILE A 33 -4.19 -3.31 5.31
CA ILE A 33 -3.45 -4.29 6.11
C ILE A 33 -3.91 -4.28 7.57
N MET A 34 -4.15 -3.09 8.13
CA MET A 34 -4.69 -2.96 9.50
C MET A 34 -6.14 -3.44 9.59
N PHE A 35 -6.99 -3.12 8.60
CA PHE A 35 -8.35 -3.66 8.56
C PHE A 35 -8.37 -5.17 8.55
N LEU A 36 -7.51 -5.80 7.73
CA LEU A 36 -7.37 -7.25 7.72
C LEU A 36 -6.99 -7.78 9.10
N SER A 37 -6.08 -7.11 9.80
CA SER A 37 -5.63 -7.50 11.14
C SER A 37 -6.77 -7.46 12.16
N PHE A 38 -7.65 -6.46 12.08
CA PHE A 38 -8.85 -6.38 12.93
C PHE A 38 -9.93 -7.41 12.54
N ALA A 39 -10.13 -7.64 11.24
CA ALA A 39 -11.11 -8.59 10.73
C ALA A 39 -10.68 -10.05 10.89
N LEU A 40 -9.38 -10.32 11.08
CA LEU A 40 -8.81 -11.67 11.10
C LEU A 40 -9.47 -12.56 12.16
N SER A 41 -9.75 -12.04 13.35
CA SER A 41 -10.43 -12.79 14.40
C SER A 41 -11.83 -13.24 13.98
N SER A 42 -12.60 -12.37 13.31
CA SER A 42 -13.92 -12.71 12.78
C SER A 42 -13.82 -13.73 11.64
N ILE A 43 -12.86 -13.56 10.72
CA ILE A 43 -12.60 -14.51 9.61
C ILE A 43 -12.26 -15.90 10.15
N ILE A 44 -11.42 -15.98 11.20
CA ILE A 44 -11.06 -17.25 11.85
C ILE A 44 -12.30 -17.93 12.43
N ALA A 45 -13.16 -17.17 13.11
CA ALA A 45 -14.37 -17.70 13.74
C ALA A 45 -15.40 -18.18 12.70
N GLU A 46 -15.64 -17.40 11.65
CA GLU A 46 -16.63 -17.72 10.61
C GLU A 46 -16.21 -18.92 9.75
N LEU A 47 -14.95 -18.95 9.31
CA LEU A 47 -14.43 -20.01 8.45
C LEU A 47 -13.78 -21.18 9.21
N HIS A 48 -13.81 -21.14 10.55
CA HIS A 48 -13.24 -22.17 11.43
C HIS A 48 -11.77 -22.49 11.11
N LEU A 49 -10.97 -21.43 10.89
CA LEU A 49 -9.59 -21.57 10.44
C LEU A 49 -8.66 -22.03 11.56
N SER A 50 -7.68 -22.87 11.22
CA SER A 50 -6.54 -23.14 12.11
C SER A 50 -5.61 -21.93 12.19
N GLY A 51 -4.83 -21.82 13.27
CA GLY A 51 -3.83 -20.75 13.41
C GLY A 51 -2.82 -20.72 12.25
N THR A 52 -2.46 -21.87 11.69
CA THR A 52 -1.60 -21.97 10.51
C THR A 52 -2.28 -21.39 9.26
N GLN A 53 -3.56 -21.70 9.04
CA GLN A 53 -4.32 -21.17 7.90
C GLN A 53 -4.48 -19.65 7.98
N ALA A 54 -4.75 -19.12 9.17
CA ALA A 54 -4.84 -17.69 9.40
C ALA A 54 -3.49 -16.98 9.15
N GLY A 55 -2.39 -17.53 9.70
CA GLY A 55 -1.05 -16.99 9.48
C GLY A 55 -0.65 -16.96 8.01
N LEU A 56 -1.04 -17.98 7.24
CA LEU A 56 -0.78 -18.06 5.81
C LEU A 56 -1.44 -16.93 5.00
N ILE A 57 -2.52 -16.31 5.48
CA ILE A 57 -3.15 -15.15 4.82
C ILE A 57 -2.13 -13.99 4.73
N SER A 58 -1.47 -13.67 5.84
CA SER A 58 -0.45 -12.62 5.86
C SER A 58 0.81 -13.06 5.09
N THR A 59 1.20 -14.33 5.20
CA THR A 59 2.35 -14.86 4.46
C THR A 59 2.17 -14.75 2.95
N ILE A 60 1.01 -15.17 2.41
CA ILE A 60 0.77 -15.11 0.98
C ILE A 60 0.65 -13.67 0.46
N THR A 61 0.13 -12.75 1.28
CA THR A 61 0.13 -11.32 0.98
C THR A 61 1.57 -10.81 0.82
N ASN A 62 2.45 -11.09 1.78
CA ASN A 62 3.85 -10.67 1.75
C ASN A 62 4.64 -11.29 0.58
N ILE A 63 4.37 -12.57 0.25
CA ILE A 63 4.94 -13.21 -0.95
C ILE A 63 4.47 -12.48 -2.20
N GLY A 64 3.18 -12.12 -2.27
CA GLY A 64 2.63 -11.28 -3.33
C GLY A 64 3.37 -9.95 -3.44
N MET A 65 3.60 -9.25 -2.32
CA MET A 65 4.34 -7.98 -2.30
C MET A 65 5.76 -8.12 -2.83
N LEU A 66 6.48 -9.17 -2.42
CA LEU A 66 7.83 -9.45 -2.94
C LEU A 66 7.82 -9.63 -4.46
N LEU A 67 6.94 -10.50 -4.97
CA LEU A 67 6.84 -10.79 -6.40
C LEU A 67 6.38 -9.57 -7.21
N GLY A 68 5.41 -8.83 -6.67
CA GLY A 68 4.89 -7.59 -7.27
C GLY A 68 5.97 -6.53 -7.39
N GLY A 69 6.74 -6.28 -6.31
CA GLY A 69 7.84 -5.33 -6.33
C GLY A 69 8.91 -5.67 -7.37
N ILE A 70 9.30 -6.94 -7.47
CA ILE A 70 10.29 -7.39 -8.47
C ILE A 70 9.72 -7.24 -9.89
N PHE A 71 8.53 -7.80 -10.14
CA PHE A 71 7.93 -7.83 -11.48
C PHE A 71 7.61 -6.42 -11.99
N PHE A 72 6.92 -5.62 -11.17
CA PHE A 72 6.52 -4.28 -11.55
C PHE A 72 7.67 -3.29 -11.51
N GLY A 73 8.72 -3.51 -10.69
CA GLY A 73 9.96 -2.75 -10.77
C GLY A 73 10.61 -2.89 -12.17
N ILE A 74 10.81 -4.12 -12.63
CA ILE A 74 11.35 -4.39 -13.97
C ILE A 74 10.43 -3.83 -15.07
N LEU A 75 9.11 -3.97 -14.91
CA LEU A 75 8.14 -3.45 -15.87
C LEU A 75 8.14 -1.92 -15.92
N ALA A 76 8.31 -1.24 -14.79
CA ALA A 76 8.38 0.21 -14.68
C ALA A 76 9.57 0.80 -15.46
N ASP A 77 10.71 0.11 -15.44
CA ASP A 77 11.89 0.53 -16.19
C ASP A 77 11.69 0.40 -17.71
N ARG A 78 10.79 -0.49 -18.18
CA ARG A 78 10.51 -0.70 -19.61
C ARG A 78 9.33 0.11 -20.15
N VAL A 79 8.24 0.16 -19.41
CA VAL A 79 6.95 0.75 -19.85
C VAL A 79 6.76 2.18 -19.33
N GLY A 80 7.59 2.59 -18.36
CA GLY A 80 7.57 3.90 -17.72
C GLY A 80 6.90 3.85 -16.34
N ARG A 81 7.51 4.56 -15.38
CA ARG A 81 7.17 4.46 -13.96
C ARG A 81 5.72 4.79 -13.64
N ILE A 82 5.21 5.91 -14.15
CA ILE A 82 3.85 6.38 -13.82
C ILE A 82 2.76 5.43 -14.34
N LYS A 83 2.93 4.87 -15.55
CA LYS A 83 1.98 3.91 -16.11
C LYS A 83 1.94 2.63 -15.28
N THR A 84 3.12 2.10 -14.94
CA THR A 84 3.21 0.88 -14.15
C THR A 84 2.69 1.07 -12.74
N PHE A 85 2.99 2.21 -12.10
CA PHE A 85 2.42 2.59 -10.80
C PHE A 85 0.88 2.65 -10.82
N THR A 86 0.30 3.13 -11.92
CA THR A 86 -1.15 3.16 -12.07
C THR A 86 -1.73 1.75 -12.16
N TYR A 87 -1.08 0.82 -12.87
CA TYR A 87 -1.51 -0.57 -12.95
C TYR A 87 -1.47 -1.28 -11.60
N THR A 88 -0.44 -1.03 -10.79
CA THR A 88 -0.32 -1.64 -9.45
C THR A 88 -1.44 -1.17 -8.52
N ILE A 89 -1.79 0.12 -8.56
CA ILE A 89 -2.95 0.66 -7.82
C ILE A 89 -4.24 -0.02 -8.24
N PHE A 90 -4.49 -0.21 -9.54
CA PHE A 90 -5.71 -0.88 -10.00
C PHE A 90 -5.76 -2.35 -9.56
N ILE A 91 -4.65 -3.06 -9.63
CA ILE A 91 -4.57 -4.46 -9.16
C ILE A 91 -4.87 -4.53 -7.66
N PHE A 92 -4.26 -3.65 -6.86
CA PHE A 92 -4.51 -3.56 -5.42
C PHE A 92 -5.97 -3.25 -5.13
N ALA A 93 -6.53 -2.18 -5.72
CA ALA A 93 -7.89 -1.74 -5.48
C ALA A 93 -8.94 -2.79 -5.89
N ILE A 94 -8.76 -3.45 -7.04
CA ILE A 94 -9.69 -4.50 -7.50
C ILE A 94 -9.58 -5.72 -6.59
N ALA A 95 -8.38 -6.13 -6.18
CA ALA A 95 -8.20 -7.28 -5.30
C ALA A 95 -8.78 -7.02 -3.90
N THR A 96 -8.58 -5.81 -3.36
CA THR A 96 -9.16 -5.37 -2.08
C THR A 96 -10.68 -5.26 -2.18
N GLY A 97 -11.23 -4.75 -3.29
CA GLY A 97 -12.68 -4.77 -3.53
C GLY A 97 -13.24 -6.19 -3.67
N ALA A 98 -12.52 -7.09 -4.33
CA ALA A 98 -12.91 -8.47 -4.54
C ALA A 98 -12.97 -9.29 -3.23
N MET A 99 -12.23 -8.88 -2.20
CA MET A 99 -12.31 -9.49 -0.86
C MET A 99 -13.71 -9.45 -0.27
N TYR A 100 -14.55 -8.50 -0.66
CA TYR A 100 -15.96 -8.47 -0.24
C TYR A 100 -16.72 -9.74 -0.65
N PHE A 101 -16.37 -10.35 -1.78
CA PHE A 101 -17.01 -11.57 -2.31
C PHE A 101 -16.27 -12.85 -1.88
N ALA A 102 -15.25 -12.75 -1.02
CA ALA A 102 -14.39 -13.87 -0.64
C ALA A 102 -14.98 -14.64 0.55
N HIS A 103 -15.83 -15.63 0.26
CA HIS A 103 -16.53 -16.45 1.29
C HIS A 103 -15.81 -17.74 1.68
N ASN A 104 -14.60 -17.99 1.18
CA ASN A 104 -13.81 -19.18 1.52
C ASN A 104 -12.31 -18.88 1.55
N LEU A 105 -11.55 -19.71 2.26
CA LEU A 105 -10.13 -19.52 2.48
C LEU A 105 -9.32 -19.37 1.17
N THR A 106 -9.64 -20.15 0.14
CA THR A 106 -8.96 -20.09 -1.15
C THR A 106 -9.17 -18.75 -1.84
N SER A 107 -10.40 -18.25 -1.86
CA SER A 107 -10.72 -16.93 -2.42
C SER A 107 -10.02 -15.80 -1.67
N ILE A 108 -9.93 -15.90 -0.34
CA ILE A 108 -9.17 -14.97 0.50
C ILE A 108 -7.69 -14.99 0.13
N TYR A 109 -7.07 -16.18 0.02
CA TYR A 109 -5.67 -16.31 -0.37
C TYR A 109 -5.38 -15.72 -1.74
N ILE A 110 -6.23 -15.97 -2.74
CA ILE A 110 -6.06 -15.41 -4.09
C ILE A 110 -6.16 -13.89 -4.05
N CYS A 111 -7.21 -13.34 -3.44
CA CYS A 111 -7.39 -11.90 -3.36
C CYS A 111 -6.23 -11.23 -2.61
N ARG A 112 -5.77 -11.84 -1.51
CA ARG A 112 -4.66 -11.33 -0.69
C ARG A 112 -3.31 -11.42 -1.39
N PHE A 113 -3.08 -12.47 -2.16
CA PHE A 113 -1.92 -12.57 -3.03
C PHE A 113 -1.91 -11.48 -4.11
N LEU A 114 -3.05 -11.24 -4.78
CA LEU A 114 -3.18 -10.20 -5.80
C LEU A 114 -3.06 -8.79 -5.20
N ALA A 115 -3.68 -8.55 -4.04
CA ALA A 115 -3.52 -7.30 -3.30
C ALA A 115 -2.05 -7.08 -2.93
N GLY A 116 -1.37 -8.11 -2.42
CA GLY A 116 0.06 -8.07 -2.17
C GLY A 116 0.86 -7.69 -3.41
N ILE A 117 0.60 -8.33 -4.55
CA ILE A 117 1.25 -8.00 -5.83
C ILE A 117 1.09 -6.50 -6.19
N GLY A 118 -0.11 -5.96 -6.04
CA GLY A 118 -0.39 -4.54 -6.25
C GLY A 118 0.37 -3.65 -5.25
N GLY A 119 0.25 -3.91 -3.95
CA GLY A 119 0.88 -3.11 -2.90
C GLY A 119 2.41 -3.09 -3.00
N GLY A 120 3.04 -4.25 -3.20
CA GLY A 120 4.50 -4.32 -3.36
C GLY A 120 5.02 -3.60 -4.61
N GLY A 121 4.29 -3.67 -5.72
CA GLY A 121 4.61 -2.94 -6.94
C GLY A 121 4.46 -1.42 -6.78
N GLU A 122 3.36 -1.00 -6.17
CA GLU A 122 3.09 0.40 -5.86
C GLU A 122 4.16 0.98 -4.94
N TYR A 123 4.47 0.30 -3.83
CA TYR A 123 5.49 0.75 -2.89
C TYR A 123 6.86 0.88 -3.55
N GLY A 124 7.30 -0.15 -4.27
CA GLY A 124 8.61 -0.14 -4.94
C GLY A 124 8.74 0.97 -5.99
N ILE A 125 7.73 1.13 -6.84
CA ILE A 125 7.75 2.18 -7.89
C ILE A 125 7.59 3.55 -7.26
N GLY A 126 6.69 3.72 -6.30
CA GLY A 126 6.43 4.98 -5.61
C GLY A 126 7.69 5.53 -4.94
N MET A 127 8.44 4.68 -4.24
CA MET A 127 9.72 5.06 -3.62
C MET A 127 10.79 5.39 -4.66
N THR A 128 10.80 4.70 -5.79
CA THR A 128 11.73 5.00 -6.89
C THR A 128 11.41 6.35 -7.55
N VAL A 129 10.13 6.63 -7.84
CA VAL A 129 9.70 7.90 -8.42
C VAL A 129 9.98 9.07 -7.47
N LEU A 130 9.82 8.86 -6.15
CA LEU A 130 10.22 9.84 -5.15
C LEU A 130 11.74 10.09 -5.19
N ALA A 131 12.55 9.04 -5.23
CA ALA A 131 14.01 9.15 -5.30
C ALA A 131 14.50 9.88 -6.57
N GLU A 132 13.80 9.72 -7.69
CA GLU A 132 14.11 10.43 -8.94
C GLU A 132 13.62 11.87 -8.95
N SER A 133 12.53 12.17 -8.23
CA SER A 133 11.91 13.49 -8.23
C SER A 133 12.56 14.48 -7.26
N PHE A 134 13.35 14.00 -6.30
CA PHE A 134 13.90 14.80 -5.20
C PHE A 134 15.41 14.62 -5.03
N SER A 135 16.11 15.67 -4.57
CA SER A 135 17.53 15.58 -4.19
C SER A 135 17.70 14.71 -2.93
N LYS A 136 18.88 14.08 -2.78
CA LYS A 136 19.18 13.17 -1.64
C LYS A 136 18.95 13.82 -0.28
N ASP A 137 19.25 15.11 -0.18
CA ASP A 137 19.09 16.00 0.97
C ASP A 137 17.62 16.26 1.34
N LYS A 138 16.68 16.18 0.39
CA LYS A 138 15.23 16.32 0.64
C LYS A 138 14.50 14.98 0.71
N LEU A 139 15.05 13.94 0.08
CA LEU A 139 14.42 12.63 -0.05
C LEU A 139 14.07 12.02 1.31
N GLY A 140 14.99 12.09 2.29
CA GLY A 140 14.73 11.55 3.63
C GLY A 140 13.55 12.20 4.35
N ARG A 141 13.34 13.51 4.16
CA ARG A 141 12.21 14.23 4.74
C ARG A 141 10.90 13.87 4.02
N ILE A 142 10.93 13.80 2.69
CA ILE A 142 9.75 13.45 1.89
C ILE A 142 9.32 12.00 2.10
N SER A 143 10.28 11.05 2.15
CA SER A 143 9.99 9.65 2.43
C SER A 143 9.43 9.47 3.85
N SER A 144 9.92 10.22 4.83
CA SER A 144 9.34 10.23 6.18
C SER A 144 7.90 10.74 6.16
N TRP A 145 7.59 11.76 5.37
CA TRP A 145 6.23 12.28 5.23
C TRP A 145 5.27 11.24 4.65
N VAL A 146 5.70 10.54 3.59
CA VAL A 146 4.96 9.43 2.99
C VAL A 146 4.78 8.30 4.02
N GLY A 147 5.83 7.95 4.77
CA GLY A 147 5.78 6.94 5.82
C GLY A 147 4.77 7.27 6.93
N MET A 148 4.71 8.54 7.35
CA MET A 148 3.70 8.99 8.32
C MET A 148 2.27 8.83 7.79
N ALA A 149 2.04 9.02 6.49
CA ALA A 149 0.71 8.81 5.92
C ALA A 149 0.26 7.35 5.95
N GLY A 150 1.19 6.40 5.86
CA GLY A 150 0.92 4.99 6.15
C GLY A 150 0.33 4.80 7.56
N GLN A 151 0.97 5.42 8.56
CA GLN A 151 0.50 5.35 9.95
C GLN A 151 -0.83 6.08 10.17
N VAL A 152 -1.07 7.19 9.47
CA VAL A 152 -2.37 7.85 9.48
C VAL A 152 -3.45 6.92 8.92
N GLY A 153 -3.16 6.19 7.83
CA GLY A 153 -4.05 5.16 7.28
C GLY A 153 -4.37 4.06 8.30
N ALA A 154 -3.36 3.58 9.04
CA ALA A 154 -3.54 2.60 10.12
C ALA A 154 -4.45 3.11 11.26
N ILE A 155 -4.28 4.38 11.65
CA ILE A 155 -5.14 5.02 12.67
C ILE A 155 -6.58 5.13 12.16
N ILE A 156 -6.77 5.54 10.90
CA ILE A 156 -8.09 5.61 10.27
C ILE A 156 -8.75 4.23 10.26
N ALA A 157 -8.01 3.17 9.88
CA ALA A 157 -8.51 1.80 9.92
C ALA A 157 -8.99 1.43 11.34
N THR A 158 -8.25 1.80 12.37
CA THR A 158 -8.59 1.51 13.77
C THR A 158 -9.89 2.22 14.19
N VAL A 159 -10.04 3.50 13.86
CA VAL A 159 -11.25 4.28 14.17
C VAL A 159 -12.46 3.69 13.44
N LEU A 160 -12.33 3.41 12.15
CA LEU A 160 -13.41 2.83 11.34
C LEU A 160 -13.76 1.41 11.81
N ALA A 161 -12.77 0.57 12.09
CA ALA A 161 -13.00 -0.77 12.63
C ALA A 161 -13.76 -0.72 13.96
N THR A 162 -13.39 0.21 14.86
CA THR A 162 -14.08 0.40 16.14
C THR A 162 -15.53 0.84 15.97
N LEU A 163 -15.85 1.62 14.92
CA LEU A 163 -17.21 2.08 14.66
C LEU A 163 -18.07 1.02 13.94
N VAL A 164 -17.47 0.27 13.02
CA VAL A 164 -18.19 -0.64 12.11
C VAL A 164 -18.29 -2.06 12.66
N ILE A 165 -17.21 -2.63 13.21
CA ILE A 165 -17.20 -4.03 13.64
C ILE A 165 -18.24 -4.32 14.73
N PRO A 166 -18.43 -3.48 15.77
CA PRO A 166 -19.46 -3.73 16.79
C PRO A 166 -20.90 -3.70 16.29
N GLN A 167 -21.16 -3.15 15.10
CA GLN A 167 -22.50 -3.12 14.50
C GLN A 167 -22.81 -4.40 13.70
N LEU A 168 -21.79 -5.23 13.45
CA LEU A 168 -21.87 -6.46 12.65
C LEU A 168 -21.86 -7.74 13.50
N LEU A 169 -21.63 -7.63 14.81
CA LEU A 169 -21.67 -8.70 15.80
C LEU A 169 -22.97 -8.62 16.61
#